data_AF-A0A162TLY7-F1
#
_entry.id   AF-A0A162TLY7-F1
#
_cell.length_a   1.000
_cell.length_b   1.000
_cell.length_c   1.000
_cell.angle_alpha   90.00
_cell.angle_beta   90.00
_cell.angle_gamma   90.00
#
_symmetry.space_group_name_H-M   'P 1'
#
loop_
_entity.id
_entity.type
_entity.pdbx_description
1 polymer ?
#
loop_
_entity_poly.entity_id
_entity_poly.type
_entity_poly.pdbx_seq_one_letter_code
_entity_poly.pdbx_strand_id
1 'polypeptide(L)'
;MSLGFKDLFKAFKREVKNVPSALQINIYKEEAEKPNTSPSDKEVPKQVIQSAPTVKVTADLYYMRTPIADYKYKEVRLTLYEQRDFYREEKEKLLRISDNINVYKQYYNKISKIAPLAKSADYNKLPHLRGLQLNATIPVLKNDLGILINEYERAVKGAAKQSYNAKVGIYGENSVDRELDLYRDKLLNLSNIRLIVESNTVESDNLVISERGIFCIEVKNFGVGRRGKIKVSKDGLWSRLSAEGDVMEVNDVTSQTYRHIGLTQRLLNEELKRQGVNLPYININPIIVFVNPAIKIDNQSDVPVLRLSNIYHHISTFKTDTRIDEKYWGVIENILNAHNQGAKPYPVKLCADKIIQNYMEVYNKLRYFDCIDKQVNLEKILQQAVFIGNDRLISCFEKYSSDDKESRKVSHLEIISLRALIDELDIKGKGDRGMYEGLILKYFNVDNLSDLKLEAYEYIYQALNKEIRRK
;
A
#
# COMPACT_ATOMS: atom_id res chain seq x y z
N MET A 1 -8.39 24.43 1.71
CA MET A 1 -7.32 24.96 2.59
C MET A 1 -6.16 23.98 2.54
N SER A 2 -5.12 24.26 1.76
CA SER A 2 -3.93 23.41 1.70
C SER A 2 -3.03 23.70 2.91
N LEU A 3 -2.81 22.70 3.75
CA LEU A 3 -1.77 22.77 4.78
C LEU A 3 -0.40 22.74 4.10
N GLY A 4 0.45 23.71 4.42
CA GLY A 4 1.80 23.78 3.86
C GLY A 4 2.67 22.62 4.37
N PHE A 5 3.74 22.30 3.64
CA PHE A 5 4.71 21.25 3.98
C PHE A 5 5.23 21.32 5.43
N LYS A 6 5.36 22.52 6.00
CA LYS A 6 5.74 22.74 7.41
C LYS A 6 4.69 22.24 8.40
N ASP A 7 3.42 22.37 8.09
CA ASP A 7 2.33 21.96 8.97
C ASP A 7 2.13 20.44 8.92
N LEU A 8 2.31 19.85 7.74
CA LEU A 8 2.39 18.40 7.53
C LEU A 8 3.57 17.78 8.31
N PHE A 9 4.73 18.43 8.26
CA PHE A 9 5.93 17.99 8.99
C PHE A 9 5.80 18.17 10.52
N LYS A 10 5.11 19.22 10.99
CA LYS A 10 4.77 19.41 12.41
C LYS A 10 3.78 18.36 12.91
N ALA A 11 2.74 18.06 12.13
CA ALA A 11 1.75 17.03 12.45
C ALA A 11 2.42 15.65 12.55
N PHE A 12 3.27 15.30 11.58
CA PHE A 12 4.03 14.06 11.56
C PHE A 12 4.97 13.91 12.77
N LYS A 13 5.75 14.96 13.12
CA LYS A 13 6.59 14.94 14.34
C LYS A 13 5.79 14.76 15.63
N ARG A 14 4.53 15.23 15.66
CA ARG A 14 3.62 15.08 16.81
C ARG A 14 3.14 13.63 16.94
N GLU A 15 2.84 12.97 15.83
CA GLU A 15 2.43 11.56 15.84
C GLU A 15 3.58 10.58 16.12
N VAL A 16 4.78 10.82 15.57
CA VAL A 16 5.96 9.99 15.84
C VAL A 16 6.35 10.01 17.32
N LYS A 17 6.10 11.12 18.03
CA LYS A 17 6.31 11.22 19.50
C LYS A 17 5.32 10.40 20.32
N ASN A 18 4.18 10.02 19.75
CA ASN A 18 3.11 9.27 20.44
C ASN A 18 3.16 7.76 20.15
N VAL A 19 4.14 7.29 19.39
CA VAL A 19 4.37 5.85 19.18
C VAL A 19 4.96 5.25 20.47
N PRO A 20 4.34 4.20 21.05
CA PRO A 20 4.83 3.57 22.27
C PRO A 20 6.30 3.15 22.16
N SER A 21 7.06 3.39 23.23
CA SER A 21 8.52 3.16 23.33
C SER A 21 8.97 1.74 22.99
N ALA A 22 8.06 0.75 22.98
CA ALA A 22 8.32 -0.63 22.58
C ALA A 22 8.65 -0.82 21.07
N LEU A 23 8.45 0.19 20.23
CA LEU A 23 8.77 0.15 18.78
C LEU A 23 10.03 0.95 18.39
N GLN A 24 10.78 1.49 19.37
CA GLN A 24 12.10 2.07 19.10
C GLN A 24 13.14 0.95 19.06
N ILE A 25 13.49 0.51 17.84
CA ILE A 25 14.51 -0.52 17.62
C ILE A 25 15.88 0.05 18.01
N ASN A 26 16.46 -0.50 19.09
CA ASN A 26 17.86 -0.31 19.46
C ASN A 26 18.75 -0.96 18.38
N ILE A 27 19.40 -0.14 17.57
CA ILE A 27 20.56 -0.54 16.76
C ILE A 27 21.78 -0.03 17.52
N TYR A 28 22.79 -0.90 17.68
CA TYR A 28 24.06 -0.76 18.41
C TYR A 28 24.09 -1.26 19.86
N LYS A 29 24.24 -2.59 20.00
CA LYS A 29 25.16 -3.20 20.97
C LYS A 29 25.71 -4.51 20.38
N GLU A 30 26.95 -4.48 19.92
CA GLU A 30 27.80 -5.66 19.89
C GLU A 30 29.09 -5.31 20.64
N GLU A 31 29.24 -5.94 21.79
CA GLU A 31 30.48 -6.09 22.54
C GLU A 31 31.28 -7.22 21.88
N ALA A 32 32.60 -7.04 21.75
CA ALA A 32 33.51 -8.16 21.55
C ALA A 32 34.78 -7.95 22.39
N GLU A 33 35.11 -9.00 23.13
CA GLU A 33 36.06 -9.11 24.22
C GLU A 33 37.53 -8.99 23.78
N LYS A 34 38.39 -8.53 24.70
CA LYS A 34 39.85 -8.54 24.57
C LYS A 34 40.42 -9.88 25.06
N PRO A 35 41.55 -10.35 24.50
CA PRO A 35 42.50 -11.17 25.25
C PRO A 35 43.75 -10.38 25.66
N ASN A 36 44.19 -10.65 26.89
CA ASN A 36 45.42 -10.20 27.53
C ASN A 36 46.68 -10.57 26.72
N THR A 37 47.63 -9.63 26.61
CA THR A 37 49.08 -9.86 26.82
C THR A 37 49.80 -8.51 27.05
N SER A 38 50.88 -8.54 27.82
CA SER A 38 51.87 -7.48 28.08
C SER A 38 53.22 -8.18 28.32
N PRO A 39 54.38 -7.49 28.35
CA PRO A 39 54.76 -6.18 27.79
C PRO A 39 56.10 -6.23 26.99
N SER A 40 56.39 -5.21 26.16
CA SER A 40 57.78 -4.72 25.97
C SER A 40 57.83 -3.38 25.24
N ASP A 41 58.73 -2.54 25.72
CA ASP A 41 58.97 -1.13 25.41
C ASP A 41 59.29 -0.81 23.93
N LYS A 42 58.79 0.35 23.48
CA LYS A 42 59.61 1.48 22.97
C LYS A 42 58.69 2.61 22.48
N GLU A 43 58.84 3.77 23.10
CA GLU A 43 58.21 5.02 22.70
C GLU A 43 58.69 5.46 21.31
N VAL A 44 57.74 5.76 20.42
CA VAL A 44 57.95 6.55 19.20
C VAL A 44 56.77 7.52 19.11
N PRO A 45 57.00 8.84 18.88
CA PRO A 45 55.91 9.80 18.83
C PRO A 45 55.08 9.59 17.56
N LYS A 46 53.88 9.02 17.71
CA LYS A 46 52.88 8.99 16.64
C LYS A 46 52.29 10.39 16.47
N GLN A 47 52.60 11.05 15.35
CA GLN A 47 51.77 12.13 14.83
C GLN A 47 50.32 11.60 14.71
N VAL A 48 49.42 12.19 15.49
CA VAL A 48 47.98 11.96 15.39
C VAL A 48 47.51 12.65 14.11
N ILE A 49 47.58 11.92 12.99
CA ILE A 49 46.77 12.26 11.81
C ILE A 49 45.33 11.94 12.22
N GLN A 50 44.51 12.97 12.45
CA GLN A 50 43.06 12.81 12.56
C GLN A 50 42.53 12.30 11.22
N SER A 51 42.46 10.98 11.04
CA SER A 51 41.77 10.35 9.92
C SER A 51 40.28 10.23 10.23
N ALA A 52 39.52 11.31 10.03
CA ALA A 52 38.06 11.28 9.94
C ALA A 52 37.60 12.48 9.09
N PRO A 53 37.08 12.25 7.86
CA PRO A 53 35.65 12.01 7.63
C PRO A 53 35.34 10.91 6.58
N THR A 54 36.36 10.24 6.04
CA THR A 54 36.25 9.41 4.83
C THR A 54 35.39 8.15 5.00
N VAL A 55 35.41 7.53 6.19
CA VAL A 55 34.71 6.26 6.48
C VAL A 55 33.17 6.42 6.54
N LYS A 56 32.68 7.59 6.94
CA LYS A 56 31.23 7.83 7.03
C LYS A 56 30.59 8.06 5.65
N VAL A 57 31.30 8.79 4.79
CA VAL A 57 30.86 9.07 3.41
C VAL A 57 30.78 7.80 2.58
N THR A 58 31.71 6.86 2.76
CA THR A 58 31.68 5.58 2.02
C THR A 58 30.52 4.68 2.44
N ALA A 59 30.17 4.63 3.74
CA ALA A 59 29.01 3.87 4.23
C ALA A 59 27.68 4.43 3.72
N ASP A 60 27.50 5.76 3.75
CA ASP A 60 26.28 6.42 3.25
C ASP A 60 26.12 6.24 1.72
N LEU A 61 27.23 6.31 0.97
CA LEU A 61 27.23 6.05 -0.47
C LEU A 61 26.94 4.58 -0.82
N TYR A 62 27.40 3.64 0.00
CA TYR A 62 27.06 2.22 -0.15
C TYR A 62 25.56 2.00 0.07
N TYR A 63 25.00 2.54 1.15
CA TYR A 63 23.56 2.48 1.44
C TYR A 63 22.69 3.04 0.30
N MET A 64 23.12 4.15 -0.31
CA MET A 64 22.43 4.76 -1.46
C MET A 64 22.44 3.89 -2.72
N ARG A 65 23.35 2.92 -2.83
CA ARG A 65 23.48 2.02 -3.99
C ARG A 65 22.90 0.64 -3.78
N THR A 66 22.71 0.23 -2.53
CA THR A 66 22.06 -1.03 -2.22
C THR A 66 20.57 -0.91 -2.55
N PRO A 67 20.02 -1.67 -3.51
CA PRO A 67 18.58 -1.64 -3.79
C PRO A 67 17.78 -1.98 -2.54
N ILE A 68 16.55 -1.47 -2.44
CA ILE A 68 15.69 -1.87 -1.32
C ILE A 68 15.38 -3.36 -1.47
N ALA A 69 15.84 -4.12 -0.47
CA ALA A 69 15.82 -5.56 -0.50
C ALA A 69 14.40 -6.07 -0.23
N ASP A 70 13.74 -6.35 -1.34
CA ASP A 70 12.57 -7.21 -1.52
C ASP A 70 11.19 -6.70 -1.09
N TYR A 71 10.20 -7.22 -1.80
CA TYR A 71 8.77 -7.15 -1.50
C TYR A 71 8.29 -8.56 -1.17
N LYS A 72 9.01 -9.26 -0.28
CA LYS A 72 8.54 -10.52 0.27
C LYS A 72 7.55 -10.21 1.38
N TYR A 73 6.29 -10.47 1.09
CA TYR A 73 5.20 -10.22 2.03
C TYR A 73 5.07 -11.39 2.99
N LYS A 74 4.87 -11.07 4.28
CA LYS A 74 4.39 -12.06 5.24
C LYS A 74 2.96 -12.44 4.88
N GLU A 75 2.59 -13.69 5.14
CA GLU A 75 1.23 -14.18 4.93
C GLU A 75 0.57 -14.51 6.27
N VAL A 76 -0.72 -14.17 6.38
CA VAL A 76 -1.61 -14.56 7.46
C VAL A 76 -2.77 -15.37 6.88
N ARG A 77 -3.39 -16.25 7.67
CA ARG A 77 -4.53 -17.03 7.21
C ARG A 77 -5.81 -16.47 7.82
N LEU A 78 -6.74 -16.02 6.98
CA LEU A 78 -7.97 -15.33 7.40
C LEU A 78 -9.20 -15.91 6.70
N THR A 79 -10.30 -16.05 7.43
CA THR A 79 -11.63 -16.35 6.89
C THR A 79 -12.16 -15.21 6.03
N LEU A 80 -13.22 -15.44 5.25
CA LEU A 80 -13.81 -14.40 4.41
C LEU A 80 -14.29 -13.18 5.23
N TYR A 81 -14.86 -13.43 6.41
CA TYR A 81 -15.31 -12.39 7.34
C TYR A 81 -14.15 -11.55 7.87
N GLU A 82 -13.07 -12.18 8.30
CA GLU A 82 -11.86 -11.49 8.76
C GLU A 82 -11.18 -10.72 7.62
N GLN A 83 -11.15 -11.28 6.40
CA GLN A 83 -10.59 -10.63 5.21
C GLN A 83 -11.25 -9.28 4.91
N ARG A 84 -12.57 -9.16 5.09
CA ARG A 84 -13.29 -7.91 4.87
C ARG A 84 -12.69 -6.76 5.67
N ASP A 85 -12.53 -6.99 6.97
CA ASP A 85 -12.04 -5.98 7.92
C ASP A 85 -10.53 -5.76 7.74
N PHE A 86 -9.77 -6.84 7.57
CA PHE A 86 -8.34 -6.79 7.28
C PHE A 86 -8.02 -5.93 6.05
N TYR A 87 -8.66 -6.18 4.91
CA TYR A 87 -8.37 -5.41 3.69
C TYR A 87 -8.84 -3.96 3.76
N ARG A 88 -9.86 -3.65 4.58
CA ARG A 88 -10.26 -2.28 4.88
C ARG A 88 -9.13 -1.57 5.63
N GLU A 89 -8.62 -2.19 6.68
CA GLU A 89 -7.52 -1.64 7.50
C GLU A 89 -6.22 -1.49 6.70
N GLU A 90 -5.83 -2.50 5.91
CA GLU A 90 -4.65 -2.42 5.03
C GLU A 90 -4.76 -1.25 4.04
N LYS A 91 -5.94 -1.04 3.46
CA LYS A 91 -6.19 0.10 2.58
C LYS A 91 -6.05 1.42 3.34
N GLU A 92 -6.62 1.54 4.53
CA GLU A 92 -6.53 2.75 5.36
C GLU A 92 -5.09 3.06 5.74
N LYS A 93 -4.28 2.06 6.14
CA LYS A 93 -2.85 2.23 6.41
C LYS A 93 -2.11 2.79 5.18
N LEU A 94 -2.36 2.23 3.99
CA LEU A 94 -1.73 2.70 2.75
C LEU A 94 -2.15 4.13 2.41
N LEU A 95 -3.43 4.49 2.59
CA LEU A 95 -3.90 5.84 2.31
C LEU A 95 -3.23 6.91 3.19
N ARG A 96 -2.74 6.57 4.38
CA ARG A 96 -2.00 7.53 5.24
C ARG A 96 -0.70 8.04 4.61
N ILE A 97 -0.12 7.29 3.68
CA ILE A 97 1.11 7.70 2.97
C ILE A 97 0.84 8.18 1.53
N SER A 98 -0.42 8.31 1.11
CA SER A 98 -0.77 8.62 -0.29
C SER A 98 -0.18 9.94 -0.78
N ASP A 99 -0.24 10.97 0.06
CA ASP A 99 0.24 12.31 -0.28
C ASP A 99 1.76 12.29 -0.49
N ASN A 100 2.48 11.56 0.35
CA ASN A 100 3.92 11.39 0.21
C ASN A 100 4.29 10.58 -1.04
N ILE A 101 3.50 9.57 -1.40
CA ILE A 101 3.71 8.83 -2.65
C ILE A 101 3.50 9.74 -3.87
N ASN A 102 2.54 10.67 -3.84
CA ASN A 102 2.36 11.64 -4.92
C ASN A 102 3.57 12.58 -5.05
N VAL A 103 4.15 13.01 -3.92
CA VAL A 103 5.43 13.74 -3.93
C VAL A 103 6.54 12.89 -4.55
N TYR A 104 6.60 11.59 -4.25
CA TYR A 104 7.63 10.70 -4.81
C TYR A 104 7.49 10.48 -6.32
N LYS A 105 6.27 10.49 -6.85
CA LYS A 105 6.03 10.52 -8.30
C LYS A 105 6.66 11.76 -8.95
N GLN A 106 6.57 12.92 -8.29
CA GLN A 106 7.22 14.14 -8.78
C GLN A 106 8.75 14.02 -8.75
N TYR A 107 9.31 13.49 -7.66
CA TYR A 107 10.74 13.21 -7.55
C TYR A 107 11.23 12.23 -8.61
N TYR A 108 10.49 11.14 -8.85
CA TYR A 108 10.80 10.17 -9.89
C TYR A 108 10.89 10.83 -11.28
N ASN A 109 9.97 11.73 -11.59
CA ASN A 109 9.98 12.52 -12.83
C ASN A 109 11.18 13.48 -12.89
N LYS A 110 11.50 14.18 -11.80
CA LYS A 110 12.67 15.07 -11.71
C LYS A 110 13.97 14.29 -11.92
N ILE A 111 14.16 13.19 -11.19
CA ILE A 111 15.34 12.32 -11.29
C ILE A 111 15.49 11.76 -12.70
N SER A 112 14.38 11.41 -13.36
CA SER A 112 14.39 10.93 -14.75
C SER A 112 14.94 11.96 -15.74
N LYS A 113 14.75 13.26 -15.49
CA LYS A 113 15.33 14.34 -16.30
C LYS A 113 16.80 14.58 -16.00
N ILE A 114 17.25 14.31 -14.78
CA ILE A 114 18.64 14.50 -14.34
C ILE A 114 19.53 13.31 -14.75
N ALA A 115 18.98 12.10 -14.81
CA ALA A 115 19.76 10.89 -15.10
C ALA A 115 20.60 10.95 -16.39
N PRO A 116 20.13 11.53 -17.52
CA PRO A 116 20.97 11.72 -18.71
C PRO A 116 22.12 12.70 -18.50
N LEU A 117 21.91 13.75 -17.70
CA LEU A 117 22.92 14.78 -17.40
C LEU A 117 24.05 14.24 -16.54
N ALA A 118 23.76 13.34 -15.60
CA ALA A 118 24.79 12.70 -14.78
C ALA A 118 25.77 11.88 -15.65
N LYS A 119 25.28 11.31 -16.77
CA LYS A 119 26.07 10.52 -17.71
C LYS A 119 26.87 11.37 -18.72
N SER A 120 26.68 12.69 -18.75
CA SER A 120 27.36 13.53 -19.75
C SER A 120 28.85 13.72 -19.42
N ALA A 121 29.66 13.92 -20.46
CA ALA A 121 31.10 14.17 -20.31
C ALA A 121 31.40 15.43 -19.49
N ASP A 122 30.48 16.39 -19.47
CA ASP A 122 30.62 17.63 -18.70
C ASP A 122 30.52 17.40 -17.18
N TYR A 123 29.77 16.40 -16.74
CA TYR A 123 29.72 16.03 -15.32
C TYR A 123 31.07 15.49 -14.83
N ASN A 124 31.79 14.75 -15.68
CA ASN A 124 33.12 14.25 -15.36
C ASN A 124 34.17 15.35 -15.17
N LYS A 125 33.89 16.59 -15.62
CA LYS A 125 34.78 17.74 -15.44
C LYS A 125 34.67 18.38 -14.05
N LEU A 126 33.81 17.88 -13.17
CA LEU A 126 33.58 18.37 -11.80
C LEU A 126 34.16 17.38 -10.77
N PRO A 127 35.42 17.56 -10.30
CA PRO A 127 36.13 16.53 -9.52
C PRO A 127 35.51 16.23 -8.17
N HIS A 128 34.96 17.25 -7.49
CA HIS A 128 34.27 17.12 -6.20
C HIS A 128 32.96 16.33 -6.32
N LEU A 129 32.30 16.40 -7.48
CA LEU A 129 31.09 15.63 -7.78
C LEU A 129 31.34 14.16 -8.14
N ARG A 130 32.59 13.81 -8.51
CA ARG A 130 32.97 12.40 -8.74
C ARG A 130 32.86 11.57 -7.46
N GLY A 131 33.14 12.17 -6.29
CA GLY A 131 33.01 11.51 -4.99
C GLY A 131 31.58 11.09 -4.64
N LEU A 132 30.57 11.79 -5.20
CA LEU A 132 29.16 11.51 -4.94
C LEU A 132 28.60 10.35 -5.78
N GLN A 133 29.33 9.93 -6.83
CA GLN A 133 29.00 8.82 -7.72
C GLN A 133 27.53 8.81 -8.20
N LEU A 134 26.97 10.01 -8.45
CA LEU A 134 26.03 10.36 -9.53
C LEU A 134 25.39 9.17 -10.27
N ASN A 135 26.22 8.65 -11.17
CA ASN A 135 25.87 7.66 -12.17
C ASN A 135 25.53 6.28 -11.61
N ALA A 136 25.99 5.95 -10.42
CA ALA A 136 25.63 4.71 -9.73
C ALA A 136 24.40 4.91 -8.83
N THR A 137 24.30 6.05 -8.15
CA THR A 137 23.24 6.32 -7.16
C THR A 137 21.89 6.63 -7.80
N ILE A 138 21.86 7.48 -8.84
CA ILE A 138 20.61 7.92 -9.49
C ILE A 138 19.81 6.75 -10.07
N PRO A 139 20.41 5.80 -10.82
CA PRO A 139 19.66 4.65 -11.34
C PRO A 139 19.03 3.78 -10.25
N VAL A 140 19.75 3.53 -9.15
CA VAL A 140 19.25 2.73 -8.02
C VAL A 140 18.07 3.43 -7.36
N LEU A 141 18.22 4.71 -7.00
CA LEU A 141 17.15 5.50 -6.38
C LEU A 141 15.91 5.60 -7.28
N LYS A 142 16.11 5.83 -8.58
CA LYS A 142 15.03 5.84 -9.56
C LYS A 142 14.30 4.50 -9.60
N ASN A 143 15.05 3.40 -9.64
CA ASN A 143 14.49 2.06 -9.64
C ASN A 143 13.69 1.78 -8.36
N ASP A 144 14.27 2.06 -7.19
CA ASP A 144 13.60 1.88 -5.89
C ASP A 144 12.29 2.68 -5.79
N LEU A 145 12.29 3.94 -6.25
CA LEU A 145 11.09 4.78 -6.33
C LEU A 145 10.03 4.18 -7.25
N GLY A 146 10.44 3.75 -8.46
CA GLY A 146 9.53 3.16 -9.43
C GLY A 146 8.87 1.89 -8.89
N ILE A 147 9.65 1.02 -8.25
CA ILE A 147 9.13 -0.19 -7.62
C ILE A 147 8.17 0.16 -6.48
N LEU A 148 8.56 1.07 -5.57
CA LEU A 148 7.69 1.50 -4.46
C LEU A 148 6.35 2.04 -4.93
N ILE A 149 6.36 2.92 -5.92
CA ILE A 149 5.14 3.51 -6.49
C ILE A 149 4.25 2.40 -7.08
N ASN A 150 4.82 1.48 -7.86
CA ASN A 150 4.07 0.40 -8.49
C ASN A 150 3.48 -0.58 -7.46
N GLU A 151 4.25 -0.98 -6.45
CA GLU A 151 3.80 -1.88 -5.39
C GLU A 151 2.73 -1.23 -4.51
N TYR A 152 2.89 0.06 -4.17
CA TYR A 152 1.87 0.84 -3.49
C TYR A 152 0.55 0.86 -4.27
N GLU A 153 0.58 1.21 -5.55
CA GLU A 153 -0.63 1.27 -6.38
C GLU A 153 -1.30 -0.09 -6.52
N ARG A 154 -0.51 -1.15 -6.69
CA ARG A 154 -1.02 -2.53 -6.74
C ARG A 154 -1.67 -2.92 -5.42
N ALA A 155 -1.05 -2.62 -4.29
CA ALA A 155 -1.55 -2.95 -2.97
C ALA A 155 -2.85 -2.20 -2.64
N VAL A 156 -2.93 -0.89 -2.93
CA VAL A 156 -4.16 -0.11 -2.70
C VAL A 156 -5.31 -0.63 -3.57
N LYS A 157 -5.08 -0.85 -4.87
CA LYS A 157 -6.09 -1.39 -5.78
C LYS A 157 -6.49 -2.81 -5.37
N GLY A 158 -5.52 -3.63 -4.99
CA GLY A 158 -5.71 -5.01 -4.51
C GLY A 158 -6.56 -5.06 -3.25
N ALA A 159 -6.17 -4.33 -2.20
CA ALA A 159 -6.91 -4.26 -0.93
C ALA A 159 -8.34 -3.74 -1.14
N ALA A 160 -8.52 -2.69 -1.93
CA ALA A 160 -9.86 -2.18 -2.26
C ALA A 160 -10.73 -3.22 -2.97
N LYS A 161 -10.18 -3.92 -3.98
CA LYS A 161 -10.88 -4.97 -4.72
C LYS A 161 -11.24 -6.14 -3.83
N GLN A 162 -10.32 -6.62 -3.00
CA GLN A 162 -10.55 -7.78 -2.13
C GLN A 162 -11.53 -7.46 -1.00
N SER A 163 -11.41 -6.29 -0.36
CA SER A 163 -12.39 -5.83 0.64
C SER A 163 -13.79 -5.77 0.05
N TYR A 164 -13.93 -5.25 -1.17
CA TYR A 164 -15.21 -5.19 -1.87
C TYR A 164 -15.77 -6.60 -2.17
N ASN A 165 -14.94 -7.50 -2.71
CA ASN A 165 -15.36 -8.86 -3.03
C ASN A 165 -15.83 -9.62 -1.78
N ALA A 166 -15.07 -9.56 -0.67
CA ALA A 166 -15.44 -10.18 0.59
C ALA A 166 -16.77 -9.62 1.12
N LYS A 167 -16.94 -8.29 1.09
CA LYS A 167 -18.19 -7.64 1.49
C LYS A 167 -19.39 -8.09 0.64
N VAL A 168 -19.20 -8.24 -0.67
CA VAL A 168 -20.25 -8.65 -1.61
C VAL A 168 -20.66 -10.11 -1.40
N GLY A 169 -19.69 -11.01 -1.13
CA GLY A 169 -19.95 -12.41 -0.78
C GLY A 169 -20.75 -12.54 0.51
N ILE A 170 -20.24 -11.94 1.59
CA ILE A 170 -20.90 -11.93 2.92
C ILE A 170 -22.31 -11.33 2.84
N TYR A 171 -22.49 -10.23 2.09
CA TYR A 171 -23.83 -9.65 1.90
C TYR A 171 -24.79 -10.63 1.20
N GLY A 172 -24.29 -11.39 0.24
CA GLY A 172 -25.05 -12.40 -0.47
C GLY A 172 -25.56 -13.49 0.47
N GLU A 173 -24.63 -14.14 1.17
CA GLU A 173 -24.91 -15.20 2.16
C GLU A 173 -25.89 -14.71 3.23
N ASN A 174 -25.60 -13.57 3.88
CA ASN A 174 -26.48 -12.98 4.90
C ASN A 174 -27.87 -12.60 4.37
N SER A 175 -28.03 -12.37 3.07
CA SER A 175 -29.35 -12.09 2.48
C SER A 175 -30.16 -13.36 2.29
N VAL A 176 -29.51 -14.49 1.97
CA VAL A 176 -30.16 -15.80 1.94
C VAL A 176 -30.56 -16.22 3.35
N ASP A 177 -29.66 -16.08 4.32
CA ASP A 177 -29.96 -16.40 5.72
C ASP A 177 -31.19 -15.65 6.24
N ARG A 178 -31.26 -14.33 5.99
CA ARG A 178 -32.41 -13.51 6.39
C ARG A 178 -33.71 -13.92 5.70
N GLU A 179 -33.64 -14.33 4.43
CA GLU A 179 -34.83 -14.78 3.69
C GLU A 179 -35.34 -16.12 4.24
N LEU A 180 -34.43 -17.05 4.53
CA LEU A 180 -34.77 -18.36 5.08
C LEU A 180 -35.30 -18.26 6.52
N ASP A 181 -34.77 -17.35 7.33
CA ASP A 181 -35.20 -17.14 8.72
C ASP A 181 -36.68 -16.72 8.86
N LEU A 182 -37.28 -16.14 7.80
CA LEU A 182 -38.71 -15.86 7.73
C LEU A 182 -39.58 -17.11 7.84
N TYR A 183 -39.02 -18.28 7.52
CA TYR A 183 -39.70 -19.56 7.45
C TYR A 183 -39.12 -20.59 8.41
N ARG A 184 -38.41 -20.16 9.47
CA ARG A 184 -37.72 -21.05 10.44
C ARG A 184 -38.60 -22.09 11.14
N ASP A 185 -39.93 -21.95 11.08
CA ASP A 185 -40.91 -22.93 11.56
C ASP A 185 -41.29 -24.00 10.52
N LYS A 186 -40.79 -23.87 9.28
CA LYS A 186 -41.04 -24.75 8.13
C LYS A 186 -39.77 -25.33 7.51
N LEU A 187 -38.61 -24.78 7.86
CA LEU A 187 -37.32 -25.23 7.39
C LEU A 187 -36.27 -25.05 8.48
N LEU A 188 -35.23 -25.87 8.41
CA LEU A 188 -34.01 -25.72 9.19
C LEU A 188 -32.88 -25.30 8.23
N ASN A 189 -32.27 -24.14 8.48
CA ASN A 189 -31.17 -23.61 7.68
C ASN A 189 -29.84 -23.81 8.42
N LEU A 190 -28.89 -24.49 7.78
CA LEU A 190 -27.52 -24.65 8.25
C LEU A 190 -26.59 -23.88 7.33
N SER A 191 -26.12 -22.73 7.77
CA SER A 191 -25.23 -21.87 6.98
C SER A 191 -23.75 -22.22 7.18
N ASN A 192 -22.95 -21.98 6.14
CA ASN A 192 -21.49 -22.11 6.15
C ASN A 192 -21.02 -23.49 6.67
N ILE A 193 -21.58 -24.56 6.09
CA ILE A 193 -21.21 -25.93 6.43
C ILE A 193 -20.01 -26.34 5.58
N ARG A 194 -18.87 -26.55 6.25
CA ARG A 194 -17.64 -27.04 5.63
C ARG A 194 -17.29 -28.43 6.10
N LEU A 195 -17.23 -29.39 5.20
CA LEU A 195 -17.01 -30.80 5.52
C LEU A 195 -15.70 -31.29 4.92
N ILE A 196 -15.08 -32.29 5.55
CA ILE A 196 -13.98 -33.06 4.97
C ILE A 196 -14.49 -34.47 4.67
N VAL A 197 -14.47 -34.85 3.40
CA VAL A 197 -14.93 -36.16 2.93
C VAL A 197 -13.84 -36.71 2.02
N GLU A 198 -13.24 -37.86 2.36
CA GLU A 198 -12.16 -38.49 1.58
C GLU A 198 -11.00 -37.52 1.24
N SER A 199 -10.49 -36.80 2.23
CA SER A 199 -9.45 -35.77 2.06
C SER A 199 -9.82 -34.57 1.17
N ASN A 200 -11.06 -34.50 0.68
CA ASN A 200 -11.59 -33.34 -0.03
C ASN A 200 -12.34 -32.44 0.94
N THR A 201 -12.18 -31.12 0.79
CA THR A 201 -13.01 -30.15 1.49
C THR A 201 -14.16 -29.73 0.60
N VAL A 202 -15.38 -29.73 1.12
CA VAL A 202 -16.56 -29.13 0.50
C VAL A 202 -17.16 -28.08 1.41
N GLU A 203 -17.70 -27.04 0.81
CA GLU A 203 -18.26 -25.89 1.50
C GLU A 203 -19.60 -25.56 0.85
N SER A 204 -20.65 -25.55 1.64
CA SER A 204 -22.00 -25.20 1.23
C SER A 204 -22.39 -23.90 1.92
N ASP A 205 -22.80 -22.90 1.14
CA ASP A 205 -23.25 -21.61 1.68
C ASP A 205 -24.45 -21.84 2.62
N ASN A 206 -25.43 -22.63 2.17
CA ASN A 206 -26.52 -23.12 3.01
C ASN A 206 -26.92 -24.56 2.67
N LEU A 207 -27.21 -25.34 3.70
CA LEU A 207 -27.97 -26.59 3.61
C LEU A 207 -29.33 -26.37 4.28
N VAL A 208 -30.41 -26.50 3.52
CA VAL A 208 -31.77 -26.30 4.01
C VAL A 208 -32.48 -27.63 4.09
N ILE A 209 -32.97 -27.97 5.28
CA ILE A 209 -33.71 -29.20 5.55
C ILE A 209 -35.19 -28.83 5.68
N SER A 210 -36.05 -29.61 5.02
CA SER A 210 -37.51 -29.46 5.08
C SER A 210 -38.18 -30.82 4.90
N GLU A 211 -39.50 -30.87 5.06
CA GLU A 211 -40.29 -32.08 4.76
C GLU A 211 -40.14 -32.54 3.30
N ARG A 212 -39.78 -31.61 2.40
CA ARG A 212 -39.64 -31.85 0.95
C ARG A 212 -38.24 -32.32 0.54
N GLY A 213 -37.32 -32.44 1.49
CA GLY A 213 -35.95 -32.88 1.23
C GLY A 213 -34.91 -31.91 1.77
N ILE A 214 -33.66 -32.20 1.43
CA ILE A 214 -32.50 -31.34 1.73
C ILE A 214 -32.11 -30.61 0.45
N PHE A 215 -31.79 -29.33 0.58
CA PHE A 215 -31.39 -28.45 -0.51
C PHE A 215 -30.03 -27.84 -0.20
N CYS A 216 -29.09 -27.92 -1.14
CA CYS A 216 -27.81 -27.22 -1.07
C CYS A 216 -27.93 -25.94 -1.89
N ILE A 217 -27.84 -24.80 -1.22
CA ILE A 217 -27.89 -23.49 -1.84
C ILE A 217 -26.47 -22.98 -2.06
N GLU A 218 -26.17 -22.58 -3.30
CA GLU A 218 -24.98 -21.84 -3.69
C GLU A 218 -25.37 -20.40 -4.03
N VAL A 219 -24.71 -19.42 -3.41
CA VAL A 219 -25.03 -18.01 -3.52
C VAL A 219 -24.10 -17.32 -4.50
N LYS A 220 -24.68 -16.62 -5.48
CA LYS A 220 -23.95 -15.80 -6.45
C LYS A 220 -24.44 -14.36 -6.41
N ASN A 221 -23.46 -13.45 -6.36
CA ASN A 221 -23.72 -12.01 -6.31
C ASN A 221 -22.91 -11.26 -7.39
N PHE A 222 -23.05 -11.68 -8.64
CA PHE A 222 -22.33 -11.05 -9.75
C PHE A 222 -22.82 -9.62 -10.02
N GLY A 223 -21.88 -8.75 -10.40
CA GLY A 223 -22.20 -7.47 -11.01
C GLY A 223 -22.91 -6.47 -10.09
N VAL A 224 -22.67 -6.49 -8.79
CA VAL A 224 -23.20 -5.48 -7.86
C VAL A 224 -22.96 -4.07 -8.43
N GLY A 225 -24.04 -3.31 -8.62
CA GLY A 225 -24.03 -1.96 -9.21
C GLY A 225 -24.00 -1.89 -10.74
N ARG A 226 -24.04 -3.02 -11.46
CA ARG A 226 -24.10 -3.06 -12.93
C ARG A 226 -25.28 -3.88 -13.42
N ARG A 227 -25.93 -3.41 -14.48
CA ARG A 227 -26.91 -4.20 -15.24
C ARG A 227 -26.16 -5.26 -16.06
N GLY A 228 -26.85 -6.35 -16.39
CA GLY A 228 -26.31 -7.42 -17.21
C GLY A 228 -27.28 -8.58 -17.32
N LYS A 229 -26.88 -9.62 -18.04
CA LYS A 229 -27.64 -10.87 -18.16
C LYS A 229 -26.71 -12.05 -17.86
N ILE A 230 -27.19 -12.98 -17.06
CA ILE A 230 -26.60 -14.31 -16.91
C ILE A 230 -27.43 -15.28 -17.74
N LYS A 231 -26.76 -16.02 -18.61
CA LYS A 231 -27.35 -17.10 -19.38
C LYS A 231 -26.72 -18.42 -18.94
N VAL A 232 -27.57 -19.38 -18.61
CA VAL A 232 -27.18 -20.76 -18.31
C VAL A 232 -27.80 -21.63 -19.39
N SER A 233 -26.97 -22.27 -20.21
CA SER A 233 -27.44 -23.17 -21.28
C SER A 233 -27.88 -24.51 -20.72
N LYS A 234 -28.54 -25.31 -21.56
CA LYS A 234 -29.10 -26.62 -21.19
C LYS A 234 -28.05 -27.62 -20.69
N ASP A 235 -26.82 -27.53 -21.23
CA ASP A 235 -25.66 -28.32 -20.80
C ASP A 235 -24.99 -27.78 -19.52
N GLY A 236 -25.53 -26.71 -18.94
CA GLY A 236 -25.03 -26.12 -17.70
C GLY A 236 -23.90 -25.11 -17.88
N LEU A 237 -23.52 -24.72 -19.10
CA LEU A 237 -22.50 -23.69 -19.32
C LEU A 237 -23.04 -22.29 -18.94
N TRP A 238 -22.21 -21.53 -18.21
CA TRP A 238 -22.54 -20.21 -17.72
C TRP A 238 -21.88 -19.13 -18.57
N SER A 239 -22.66 -18.13 -18.98
CA SER A 239 -22.15 -16.95 -19.66
C SER A 239 -22.76 -15.68 -19.09
N ARG A 240 -21.95 -14.62 -19.07
CA ARG A 240 -22.35 -13.28 -18.70
C ARG A 240 -22.34 -12.40 -19.93
N LEU A 241 -23.45 -11.72 -20.17
CA LEU A 241 -23.55 -10.66 -21.16
C LEU A 241 -23.44 -9.31 -20.45
N SER A 242 -22.49 -8.49 -20.90
CA SER A 242 -22.38 -7.08 -20.49
C SER A 242 -23.56 -6.27 -21.03
N ALA A 243 -23.71 -5.03 -20.57
CA ALA A 243 -24.72 -4.13 -21.13
C ALA A 243 -24.39 -3.77 -22.60
N GLU A 244 -23.11 -3.84 -22.94
CA GLU A 244 -22.52 -3.56 -24.24
C GLU A 244 -22.58 -4.76 -25.20
N GLY A 245 -23.02 -5.93 -24.71
CA GLY A 245 -23.21 -7.15 -25.51
C GLY A 245 -22.05 -8.13 -25.48
N ASP A 246 -20.96 -7.83 -24.75
CA ASP A 246 -19.81 -8.73 -24.63
C ASP A 246 -20.18 -9.99 -23.84
N VAL A 247 -19.82 -11.14 -24.40
CA VAL A 247 -20.04 -12.45 -23.77
C VAL A 247 -18.76 -12.86 -23.07
N MET A 248 -18.85 -13.11 -21.77
CA MET A 248 -17.77 -13.70 -20.97
C MET A 248 -18.24 -15.02 -20.39
N GLU A 249 -17.49 -16.08 -20.62
CA GLU A 249 -17.70 -17.35 -19.94
C GLU A 249 -17.44 -17.19 -18.43
N VAL A 250 -18.28 -17.85 -17.64
CA VAL A 250 -18.16 -17.91 -16.19
C VAL A 250 -17.73 -19.32 -15.83
N ASN A 251 -16.91 -19.46 -14.80
CA ASN A 251 -16.53 -20.77 -14.24
C ASN A 251 -17.77 -21.65 -14.01
N ASP A 252 -17.60 -22.96 -14.17
CA ASP A 252 -18.67 -23.94 -14.07
C ASP A 252 -19.23 -24.06 -12.64
N VAL A 253 -20.22 -23.22 -12.34
CA VAL A 253 -20.94 -23.18 -11.06
C VAL A 253 -21.72 -24.47 -10.84
N THR A 254 -22.26 -25.05 -11.92
CA THR A 254 -23.09 -26.26 -11.86
C THR A 254 -22.27 -27.46 -11.39
N SER A 255 -21.12 -27.71 -12.03
CA SER A 255 -20.22 -28.80 -11.67
C SER A 255 -19.69 -28.65 -10.24
N GLN A 256 -19.32 -27.42 -9.83
CA GLN A 256 -18.92 -27.15 -8.46
C GLN A 256 -20.03 -27.53 -7.46
N THR A 257 -21.27 -27.11 -7.73
CA THR A 257 -22.43 -27.37 -6.87
C THR A 257 -22.69 -28.87 -6.74
N TYR A 258 -22.72 -29.61 -7.86
CA TYR A 258 -22.95 -31.06 -7.83
C TYR A 258 -21.82 -31.84 -7.14
N ARG A 259 -20.57 -31.40 -7.29
CA ARG A 259 -19.45 -31.99 -6.55
C ARG A 259 -19.65 -31.85 -5.04
N HIS A 260 -20.04 -30.65 -4.58
CA HIS A 260 -20.30 -30.42 -3.16
C HIS A 260 -21.45 -31.29 -2.66
N ILE A 261 -22.54 -31.34 -3.42
CA ILE A 261 -23.71 -32.19 -3.13
C ILE A 261 -23.32 -33.66 -3.01
N GLY A 262 -22.60 -34.22 -3.98
CA GLY A 262 -22.26 -35.65 -3.97
C GLY A 262 -21.44 -36.05 -2.74
N LEU A 263 -20.48 -35.21 -2.35
CA LEU A 263 -19.64 -35.45 -1.18
C LEU A 263 -20.42 -35.30 0.13
N THR A 264 -21.21 -34.23 0.28
CA THR A 264 -22.06 -34.00 1.46
C THR A 264 -23.12 -35.10 1.62
N GLN A 265 -23.76 -35.50 0.52
CA GLN A 265 -24.79 -36.54 0.50
C GLN A 265 -24.23 -37.90 0.91
N ARG A 266 -23.03 -38.26 0.42
CA ARG A 266 -22.38 -39.51 0.79
C ARG A 266 -22.06 -39.54 2.29
N LEU A 267 -21.43 -38.49 2.81
CA LEU A 267 -21.15 -38.39 4.25
C LEU A 267 -22.42 -38.55 5.09
N LEU A 268 -23.47 -37.80 4.76
CA LEU A 268 -24.72 -37.82 5.51
C LEU A 268 -25.33 -39.23 5.55
N ASN A 269 -25.44 -39.90 4.39
CA ASN A 269 -26.05 -41.22 4.31
C ASN A 269 -25.20 -42.31 5.00
N GLU A 270 -23.88 -42.22 4.93
CA GLU A 270 -22.97 -43.12 5.64
C GLU A 270 -23.13 -42.98 7.16
N GLU A 271 -23.20 -41.74 7.65
CA GLU A 271 -23.38 -41.44 9.07
C GLU A 271 -24.76 -41.84 9.60
N LEU A 272 -25.83 -41.59 8.85
CA LEU A 272 -27.17 -42.06 9.20
C LEU A 272 -27.22 -43.59 9.31
N LYS A 273 -26.62 -44.30 8.35
CA LYS A 273 -26.52 -45.76 8.37
C LYS A 273 -25.70 -46.24 9.58
N ARG A 274 -24.58 -45.58 9.88
CA ARG A 274 -23.72 -45.89 11.03
C ARG A 274 -24.44 -45.73 12.36
N GLN A 275 -25.35 -44.76 12.46
CA GLN A 275 -26.19 -44.52 13.64
C GLN A 275 -27.43 -45.42 13.70
N GLY A 276 -27.63 -46.33 12.74
CA GLY A 276 -28.80 -47.20 12.69
C GLY A 276 -30.11 -46.48 12.38
N VAL A 277 -30.04 -45.27 11.83
CA VAL A 277 -31.23 -44.49 11.46
C VAL A 277 -31.83 -45.09 10.19
N ASN A 278 -33.04 -45.62 10.30
CA ASN A 278 -33.75 -46.25 9.18
C ASN A 278 -34.44 -45.18 8.31
N LEU A 279 -33.65 -44.54 7.44
CA LEU A 279 -34.14 -43.64 6.40
C LEU A 279 -33.76 -44.19 5.01
N PRO A 280 -34.61 -44.00 3.98
CA PRO A 280 -34.19 -44.19 2.62
C PRO A 280 -33.02 -43.25 2.29
N TYR A 281 -32.27 -43.59 1.24
CA TYR A 281 -31.14 -42.78 0.81
C TYR A 281 -31.59 -41.34 0.53
N ILE A 282 -31.02 -40.39 1.28
CA ILE A 282 -31.41 -38.97 1.22
C ILE A 282 -30.68 -38.33 0.05
N ASN A 283 -31.44 -37.77 -0.89
CA ASN A 283 -30.90 -36.95 -1.97
C ASN A 283 -30.85 -35.47 -1.56
N ILE A 284 -29.74 -34.80 -1.86
CA ILE A 284 -29.57 -33.35 -1.67
C ILE A 284 -29.75 -32.65 -3.03
N ASN A 285 -30.65 -31.68 -3.07
CA ASN A 285 -31.05 -31.01 -4.31
C ASN A 285 -30.32 -29.67 -4.47
N PRO A 286 -29.79 -29.34 -5.66
CA PRO A 286 -29.10 -28.07 -5.89
C PRO A 286 -30.09 -26.91 -6.00
N ILE A 287 -29.72 -25.75 -5.44
CA ILE A 287 -30.33 -24.45 -5.73
C ILE A 287 -29.21 -23.44 -5.90
N ILE A 288 -29.25 -22.63 -6.96
CA ILE A 288 -28.33 -21.51 -7.14
C ILE A 288 -29.11 -20.21 -6.96
N VAL A 289 -28.67 -19.33 -6.07
CA VAL A 289 -29.39 -18.09 -5.76
C VAL A 289 -28.63 -16.88 -6.24
N PHE A 290 -29.32 -16.01 -6.98
CA PHE A 290 -28.83 -14.70 -7.39
C PHE A 290 -29.43 -13.58 -6.54
N VAL A 291 -28.55 -12.97 -5.74
CA VAL A 291 -28.94 -11.91 -4.80
C VAL A 291 -29.10 -10.54 -5.48
N ASN A 292 -28.37 -10.28 -6.58
CA ASN A 292 -28.43 -9.00 -7.26
C ASN A 292 -29.68 -8.88 -8.17
N PRO A 293 -30.68 -8.05 -7.83
CA PRO A 293 -31.91 -7.94 -8.61
C PRO A 293 -31.70 -7.33 -10.00
N ALA A 294 -30.61 -6.58 -10.22
CA ALA A 294 -30.34 -5.88 -11.47
C ALA A 294 -29.85 -6.77 -12.61
N ILE A 295 -29.44 -8.02 -12.32
CA ILE A 295 -28.98 -8.99 -13.31
C ILE A 295 -30.18 -9.76 -13.85
N LYS A 296 -30.41 -9.78 -15.17
CA LYS A 296 -31.42 -10.66 -15.77
C LYS A 296 -30.92 -12.10 -15.79
N ILE A 297 -31.79 -13.07 -15.50
CA ILE A 297 -31.45 -14.49 -15.49
C ILE A 297 -32.20 -15.16 -16.64
N ASP A 298 -31.48 -15.91 -17.46
CA ASP A 298 -32.00 -16.77 -18.52
C ASP A 298 -31.44 -18.17 -18.31
N ASN A 299 -32.23 -19.02 -17.66
CA ASN A 299 -31.82 -20.35 -17.26
C ASN A 299 -32.54 -21.39 -18.13
N GLN A 300 -31.77 -22.14 -18.90
CA GLN A 300 -32.23 -23.26 -19.72
C GLN A 300 -31.78 -24.62 -19.16
N SER A 301 -31.06 -24.61 -18.04
CA SER A 301 -30.64 -25.84 -17.35
C SER A 301 -31.72 -26.32 -16.39
N ASP A 302 -31.62 -27.61 -16.02
CA ASP A 302 -32.52 -28.22 -15.03
C ASP A 302 -32.17 -27.83 -13.59
N VAL A 303 -30.99 -27.23 -13.37
CA VAL A 303 -30.59 -26.73 -12.06
C VAL A 303 -31.31 -25.40 -11.78
N PRO A 304 -32.05 -25.28 -10.68
CA PRO A 304 -32.83 -24.08 -10.41
C PRO A 304 -31.90 -22.90 -10.07
N VAL A 305 -31.98 -21.85 -10.90
CA VAL A 305 -31.34 -20.56 -10.66
C VAL A 305 -32.40 -19.54 -10.25
N LEU A 306 -32.42 -19.19 -8.97
CA LEU A 306 -33.52 -18.47 -8.33
C LEU A 306 -33.14 -17.06 -7.87
N ARG A 307 -34.18 -16.27 -7.61
CA ARG A 307 -34.08 -15.06 -6.78
C ARG A 307 -34.29 -15.41 -5.31
N LEU A 308 -33.81 -14.54 -4.42
CA LEU A 308 -34.04 -14.65 -2.97
C LEU A 308 -35.50 -14.97 -2.64
N SER A 309 -36.43 -14.14 -3.11
CA SER A 309 -37.86 -14.27 -2.85
C SER A 309 -38.50 -15.59 -3.32
N ASN A 310 -37.82 -16.35 -4.17
CA ASN A 310 -38.37 -17.58 -4.76
C ASN A 310 -37.82 -18.85 -4.08
N ILE A 311 -36.89 -18.73 -3.12
CA ILE A 311 -36.26 -19.88 -2.47
C ILE A 311 -37.32 -20.74 -1.79
N TYR A 312 -38.10 -20.17 -0.87
CA TYR A 312 -39.12 -20.92 -0.13
C TYR A 312 -40.22 -21.47 -1.04
N HIS A 313 -40.66 -20.68 -2.03
CA HIS A 313 -41.66 -21.15 -2.99
C HIS A 313 -41.17 -22.40 -3.74
N HIS A 314 -39.91 -22.41 -4.18
CA HIS A 314 -39.32 -23.58 -4.83
C HIS A 314 -39.27 -24.79 -3.89
N ILE A 315 -38.75 -24.62 -2.67
CA ILE A 315 -38.66 -25.69 -1.66
C ILE A 315 -40.05 -26.27 -1.34
N SER A 316 -41.03 -25.42 -1.05
CA SER A 316 -42.38 -25.84 -0.62
C SER A 316 -43.18 -26.55 -1.72
N THR A 317 -42.91 -26.24 -2.99
CA THR A 317 -43.55 -26.86 -4.15
C THR A 317 -42.75 -28.01 -4.77
N PHE A 318 -41.56 -28.28 -4.23
CA PHE A 318 -40.69 -29.34 -4.72
C PHE A 318 -41.40 -30.71 -4.63
N LYS A 319 -41.39 -31.42 -5.76
CA LYS A 319 -41.98 -32.76 -5.86
C LYS A 319 -40.91 -33.77 -5.47
N THR A 320 -41.18 -34.51 -4.40
CA THR A 320 -40.33 -35.59 -3.94
C THR A 320 -41.19 -36.80 -3.62
N ASP A 321 -40.67 -37.99 -3.95
CA ASP A 321 -41.28 -39.26 -3.56
C ASP A 321 -40.91 -39.63 -2.11
N THR A 322 -39.85 -39.00 -1.58
CA THR A 322 -39.34 -39.24 -0.22
C THR A 322 -39.45 -37.98 0.61
N ARG A 323 -40.28 -38.01 1.66
CA ARG A 323 -40.39 -36.93 2.65
C ARG A 323 -39.48 -37.17 3.84
N ILE A 324 -38.92 -36.09 4.39
CA ILE A 324 -38.09 -36.14 5.60
C ILE A 324 -38.92 -35.64 6.78
N ASP A 325 -39.39 -36.58 7.61
CA ASP A 325 -40.13 -36.30 8.83
C ASP A 325 -39.30 -35.39 9.77
N GLU A 326 -39.95 -34.37 10.36
CA GLU A 326 -39.32 -33.33 11.17
C GLU A 326 -38.50 -33.89 12.33
N LYS A 327 -38.92 -35.02 12.89
CA LYS A 327 -38.18 -35.71 13.96
C LYS A 327 -36.75 -36.10 13.59
N TYR A 328 -36.42 -36.20 12.30
CA TYR A 328 -35.08 -36.51 11.83
C TYR A 328 -34.22 -35.28 11.56
N TRP A 329 -34.79 -34.08 11.53
CA TRP A 329 -34.05 -32.86 11.20
C TRP A 329 -32.91 -32.62 12.19
N GLY A 330 -33.17 -32.76 13.49
CA GLY A 330 -32.14 -32.62 14.53
C GLY A 330 -31.03 -33.68 14.43
N VAL A 331 -31.35 -34.90 13.97
CA VAL A 331 -30.33 -35.94 13.76
C VAL A 331 -29.42 -35.58 12.58
N ILE A 332 -30.01 -35.12 11.48
CA ILE A 332 -29.27 -34.67 10.29
C ILE A 332 -28.39 -33.46 10.63
N GLU A 333 -28.95 -32.48 11.34
CA GLU A 333 -28.21 -31.31 11.83
C GLU A 333 -27.02 -31.71 12.69
N ASN A 334 -27.22 -32.60 13.66
CA ASN A 334 -26.15 -33.06 14.54
C ASN A 334 -25.03 -33.75 13.76
N ILE A 335 -25.36 -34.56 12.75
CA ILE A 335 -24.36 -35.20 11.88
C ILE A 335 -23.53 -34.13 11.14
N LEU A 336 -24.21 -33.17 10.50
CA LEU A 336 -23.53 -32.14 9.70
C LEU A 336 -22.67 -31.22 10.56
N ASN A 337 -23.19 -30.80 11.73
CA ASN A 337 -22.47 -29.94 12.67
C ASN A 337 -21.29 -30.67 13.33
N ALA A 338 -21.42 -31.97 13.65
CA ALA A 338 -20.31 -32.75 14.22
C ALA A 338 -19.12 -32.88 13.25
N HIS A 339 -19.37 -32.82 11.94
CA HIS A 339 -18.34 -32.88 10.90
C HIS A 339 -17.92 -31.50 10.37
N ASN A 340 -18.60 -30.43 10.81
CA ASN A 340 -18.34 -29.09 10.34
C ASN A 340 -16.96 -28.59 10.82
N GLN A 341 -16.12 -28.20 9.88
CA GLN A 341 -14.79 -27.64 10.12
C GLN A 341 -14.82 -26.13 10.37
N GLY A 342 -16.00 -25.50 10.34
CA GLY A 342 -16.16 -24.04 10.42
C GLY A 342 -15.62 -23.32 9.19
N ALA A 343 -15.56 -21.99 9.22
CA ALA A 343 -15.14 -21.17 8.07
C ALA A 343 -13.69 -21.48 7.62
N LYS A 344 -13.45 -21.49 6.30
CA LYS A 344 -12.11 -21.75 5.74
C LYS A 344 -11.20 -20.52 5.79
N PRO A 345 -9.98 -20.63 6.35
CA PRO A 345 -9.01 -19.55 6.30
C PRO A 345 -8.11 -19.65 5.06
N TYR A 346 -7.93 -18.53 4.36
CA TYR A 346 -7.13 -18.39 3.14
C TYR A 346 -5.87 -17.56 3.40
N PRO A 347 -4.76 -17.83 2.69
CA PRO A 347 -3.55 -17.03 2.81
C PRO A 347 -3.77 -15.61 2.24
N VAL A 348 -3.36 -14.61 3.01
CA VAL A 348 -3.48 -13.19 2.71
C VAL A 348 -2.16 -12.50 3.00
N LYS A 349 -1.73 -11.64 2.08
CA LYS A 349 -0.44 -10.92 2.18
C LYS A 349 -0.58 -9.65 3.03
N LEU A 350 0.35 -9.47 3.96
CA LEU A 350 0.56 -8.25 4.74
C LEU A 350 1.34 -7.24 3.91
N CYS A 351 0.65 -6.49 3.06
CA CYS A 351 1.27 -5.59 2.10
C CYS A 351 1.59 -4.23 2.72
N ALA A 352 0.70 -3.67 3.53
CA ALA A 352 0.78 -2.29 3.98
C ALA A 352 2.03 -2.05 4.83
N ASP A 353 2.28 -2.89 5.83
CA ASP A 353 3.41 -2.70 6.75
C ASP A 353 4.76 -2.76 6.01
N LYS A 354 4.91 -3.70 5.06
CA LYS A 354 6.12 -3.82 4.24
C LYS A 354 6.28 -2.63 3.28
N ILE A 355 5.20 -2.13 2.69
CA ILE A 355 5.23 -0.94 1.84
C ILE A 355 5.59 0.30 2.65
N ILE A 356 5.06 0.44 3.87
CA ILE A 356 5.38 1.55 4.78
C ILE A 356 6.86 1.49 5.20
N GLN A 357 7.38 0.30 5.51
CA GLN A 357 8.80 0.13 5.78
C GLN A 357 9.66 0.56 4.58
N ASN A 358 9.37 0.03 3.39
CA ASN A 358 10.12 0.36 2.17
C ASN A 358 9.99 1.85 1.82
N TYR A 359 8.83 2.46 2.08
CA TYR A 359 8.62 3.91 1.98
C TYR A 359 9.60 4.69 2.87
N MET A 360 9.79 4.28 4.12
CA MET A 360 10.73 4.94 5.03
C MET A 360 12.19 4.79 4.57
N GLU A 361 12.54 3.64 3.98
CA GLU A 361 13.87 3.44 3.39
C GLU A 361 14.11 4.35 2.19
N VAL A 362 13.15 4.43 1.26
CA VAL A 362 13.22 5.39 0.12
C VAL A 362 13.28 6.83 0.62
N TYR A 363 12.50 7.19 1.63
CA TYR A 363 12.51 8.53 2.21
C TYR A 363 13.90 8.94 2.69
N ASN A 364 14.59 8.05 3.40
CA ASN A 364 15.92 8.30 3.91
C ASN A 364 16.93 8.51 2.75
N LYS A 365 16.83 7.71 1.69
CA LYS A 365 17.65 7.88 0.48
C LYS A 365 17.37 9.20 -0.23
N LEU A 366 16.10 9.56 -0.39
CA LEU A 366 15.69 10.84 -0.99
C LEU A 366 16.22 12.04 -0.21
N ARG A 367 16.13 12.00 1.13
CA ARG A 367 16.65 13.07 1.98
C ARG A 367 18.15 13.27 1.78
N TYR A 368 18.90 12.18 1.65
CA TYR A 368 20.33 12.25 1.35
C TYR A 368 20.58 12.82 -0.06
N PHE A 369 19.78 12.40 -1.04
CA PHE A 369 19.85 12.94 -2.41
C PHE A 369 19.54 14.45 -2.47
N ASP A 370 18.56 14.94 -1.72
CA ASP A 370 18.24 16.38 -1.65
C ASP A 370 19.37 17.21 -1.06
N CYS A 371 20.13 16.65 -0.11
CA CYS A 371 21.35 17.29 0.39
C CYS A 371 22.40 17.41 -0.72
N ILE A 372 22.56 16.38 -1.54
CA ILE A 372 23.47 16.40 -2.69
C ILE A 372 23.00 17.38 -3.77
N ASP A 373 21.72 17.37 -4.15
CA ASP A 373 21.18 18.29 -5.17
C ASP A 373 21.40 19.75 -4.77
N LYS A 374 21.22 20.08 -3.47
CA LYS A 374 21.53 21.42 -2.95
C LYS A 374 23.01 21.77 -3.05
N GLN A 375 23.92 20.85 -2.74
CA GLN A 375 25.37 21.05 -2.89
C GLN A 375 25.76 21.29 -4.35
N VAL A 376 25.27 20.46 -5.28
CA VAL A 376 25.53 20.60 -6.72
C VAL A 376 25.04 21.96 -7.26
N ASN A 377 23.84 22.40 -6.86
CA ASN A 377 23.30 23.68 -7.30
C ASN A 377 24.10 24.86 -6.74
N LEU A 378 24.56 24.76 -5.49
CA LEU A 378 25.41 25.76 -4.86
C LEU A 378 26.75 25.88 -5.60
N GLU A 379 27.36 24.76 -6.00
CA GLU A 379 28.62 24.76 -6.76
C GLU A 379 28.47 25.35 -8.17
N LYS A 380 27.36 25.11 -8.87
CA LYS A 380 27.10 25.75 -10.17
C LYS A 380 27.02 27.27 -10.05
N ILE A 381 26.38 27.77 -8.99
CA ILE A 381 26.31 29.21 -8.70
C ILE A 381 27.72 29.77 -8.51
N LEU A 382 28.63 29.03 -7.86
CA LEU A 382 30.02 29.47 -7.72
C LEU A 382 30.79 29.48 -9.00
N GLN A 383 30.64 28.47 -9.83
CA GLN A 383 31.35 28.44 -11.10
C GLN A 383 30.95 29.63 -11.97
N GLN A 384 29.67 30.00 -11.93
CA GLN A 384 29.20 31.24 -12.54
C GLN A 384 29.78 32.47 -11.85
N ALA A 385 29.83 32.53 -10.51
CA ALA A 385 30.42 33.63 -9.75
C ALA A 385 31.92 33.84 -10.02
N VAL A 386 32.69 32.75 -10.13
CA VAL A 386 34.11 32.74 -10.50
C VAL A 386 34.28 33.20 -11.94
N PHE A 387 33.45 32.70 -12.86
CA PHE A 387 33.49 33.09 -14.26
C PHE A 387 33.24 34.59 -14.46
N ILE A 388 32.33 35.19 -13.68
CA ILE A 388 32.06 36.63 -13.72
C ILE A 388 33.00 37.46 -12.83
N GLY A 389 33.99 36.84 -12.17
CA GLY A 389 34.97 37.51 -11.32
C GLY A 389 34.39 38.18 -10.06
N ASN A 390 33.38 37.56 -9.43
CA ASN A 390 32.72 38.14 -8.24
C ASN A 390 33.35 37.62 -6.94
N ASP A 391 34.43 38.26 -6.50
CA ASP A 391 35.20 37.89 -5.30
C ASP A 391 34.37 37.85 -4.00
N ARG A 392 33.29 38.63 -3.93
CA ARG A 392 32.41 38.69 -2.77
C ARG A 392 31.54 37.43 -2.65
N LEU A 393 31.00 36.97 -3.77
CA LEU A 393 30.28 35.69 -3.86
C LEU A 393 31.18 34.50 -3.55
N ILE A 394 32.41 34.52 -4.06
CA ILE A 394 33.44 33.50 -3.81
C ILE A 394 33.76 33.44 -2.31
N SER A 395 34.06 34.59 -1.69
CA SER A 395 34.39 34.68 -0.26
C SER A 395 33.25 34.23 0.66
N CYS A 396 32.00 34.59 0.37
CA CYS A 396 30.83 34.13 1.14
C CYS A 396 30.69 32.61 1.09
N PHE A 397 30.97 31.99 -0.05
CA PHE A 397 30.89 30.53 -0.16
C PHE A 397 32.05 29.81 0.52
N GLU A 398 33.28 30.32 0.41
CA GLU A 398 34.43 29.77 1.12
C GLU A 398 34.18 29.76 2.63
N LYS A 399 33.53 30.80 3.16
CA LYS A 399 33.05 30.85 4.55
C LYS A 399 31.96 29.83 4.85
N TYR A 400 30.96 29.67 3.97
CA TYR A 400 29.88 28.70 4.14
C TYR A 400 30.35 27.23 4.12
N SER A 401 31.35 26.94 3.29
CA SER A 401 31.90 25.59 3.09
C SER A 401 32.95 25.20 4.12
N SER A 402 33.48 26.16 4.89
CA SER A 402 34.27 25.86 6.08
C SER A 402 33.40 25.13 7.11
N ASP A 403 33.89 24.01 7.65
CA ASP A 403 33.10 23.05 8.44
C ASP A 403 32.78 23.53 9.88
N ASP A 404 32.89 24.84 10.11
CA ASP A 404 32.61 25.47 11.39
C ASP A 404 31.10 25.63 11.61
N LYS A 405 30.62 25.21 12.78
CA LYS A 405 29.20 25.31 13.14
C LYS A 405 28.76 26.75 13.39
N GLU A 406 29.68 27.66 13.71
CA GLU A 406 29.38 29.09 13.86
C GLU A 406 29.22 29.80 12.51
N SER A 407 30.03 29.47 11.50
CA SER A 407 29.92 30.04 10.14
C SER A 407 28.61 29.65 9.44
N ARG A 408 28.02 28.48 9.73
CA ARG A 408 26.68 28.11 9.19
C ARG A 408 25.53 28.97 9.73
N LYS A 409 25.64 29.57 10.91
CA LYS A 409 24.63 30.53 11.43
C LYS A 409 24.69 31.88 10.71
N VAL A 410 25.85 32.24 10.15
CA VAL A 410 26.07 33.47 9.36
C VAL A 410 25.39 33.41 7.98
N SER A 411 25.12 32.21 7.48
CA SER A 411 24.59 31.97 6.11
C SER A 411 23.22 32.59 5.78
N HIS A 412 22.32 32.81 6.75
CA HIS A 412 21.04 33.48 6.48
C HIS A 412 21.20 35.00 6.30
N LEU A 413 22.18 35.61 6.98
CA LEU A 413 22.58 37.01 6.80
C LEU A 413 23.32 37.23 5.46
N GLU A 414 23.93 36.19 4.91
CA GLU A 414 24.62 36.25 3.61
C GLU A 414 23.67 36.01 2.42
N ILE A 415 22.55 35.29 2.59
CA ILE A 415 21.45 35.26 1.62
C ILE A 415 20.81 36.66 1.46
N ILE A 416 20.77 37.45 2.53
CA ILE A 416 20.37 38.86 2.49
C ILE A 416 21.41 39.70 1.74
N SER A 417 22.70 39.36 1.87
CA SER A 417 23.79 40.01 1.15
C SER A 417 23.76 39.71 -0.36
N LEU A 418 23.29 38.52 -0.77
CA LEU A 418 23.03 38.16 -2.16
C LEU A 418 21.95 39.05 -2.82
N ARG A 419 20.89 39.39 -2.07
CA ARG A 419 19.81 40.28 -2.56
C ARG A 419 20.29 41.72 -2.67
N ALA A 420 21.01 42.22 -1.65
CA ALA A 420 21.65 43.53 -1.71
C ALA A 420 22.69 43.65 -2.84
N LEU A 421 23.38 42.55 -3.17
CA LEU A 421 24.35 42.49 -4.27
C LEU A 421 23.67 42.51 -5.64
N ILE A 422 22.50 41.88 -5.79
CA ILE A 422 21.71 41.93 -7.02
C ILE A 422 21.16 43.33 -7.25
N ASP A 423 20.62 43.97 -6.20
CA ASP A 423 20.20 45.37 -6.28
C ASP A 423 21.39 46.29 -6.60
N GLU A 424 22.59 46.01 -6.08
CA GLU A 424 23.82 46.78 -6.39
C GLU A 424 24.32 46.57 -7.84
N LEU A 425 24.17 45.36 -8.40
CA LEU A 425 24.55 45.03 -9.78
C LEU A 425 23.57 45.62 -10.81
N ASP A 426 22.29 45.68 -10.46
CA ASP A 426 21.23 46.35 -11.23
C ASP A 426 21.42 47.88 -11.24
N ILE A 427 21.68 48.48 -10.07
CA ILE A 427 22.00 49.91 -9.93
C ILE A 427 23.26 50.31 -10.74
N LYS A 428 24.23 49.40 -10.87
CA LYS A 428 25.47 49.65 -11.65
C LYS A 428 25.33 49.29 -13.14
N GLY A 429 24.16 48.86 -13.61
CA GLY A 429 23.89 48.51 -15.01
C GLY A 429 24.71 47.33 -15.54
N LYS A 430 25.24 46.47 -14.65
CA LYS A 430 26.17 45.38 -15.01
C LYS A 430 25.49 44.03 -15.21
N GLY A 431 24.16 43.96 -15.19
CA GLY A 431 23.43 42.74 -15.51
C GLY A 431 21.92 42.92 -15.56
N ASP A 432 21.24 41.97 -16.19
CA ASP A 432 19.78 41.94 -16.28
C ASP A 432 19.17 41.43 -14.97
N ARG A 433 18.56 42.33 -14.20
CA ARG A 433 17.85 42.05 -12.95
C ARG A 433 16.89 40.86 -13.08
N GLY A 434 16.16 40.77 -14.20
CA GLY A 434 15.18 39.71 -14.45
C GLY A 434 15.81 38.32 -14.52
N MET A 435 17.04 38.23 -15.03
CA MET A 435 17.80 36.97 -15.07
C MET A 435 18.16 36.49 -13.66
N TYR A 436 18.64 37.40 -12.81
CA TYR A 436 19.06 37.07 -11.44
C TYR A 436 17.88 36.79 -10.51
N GLU A 437 16.80 37.56 -10.63
CA GLU A 437 15.55 37.29 -9.91
C GLU A 437 14.96 35.94 -10.34
N GLY A 438 14.96 35.63 -11.64
CA GLY A 438 14.54 34.34 -12.16
C GLY A 438 15.37 33.16 -11.62
N LEU A 439 16.70 33.34 -11.47
CA LEU A 439 17.57 32.33 -10.87
C LEU A 439 17.28 32.12 -9.37
N ILE A 440 17.00 33.18 -8.62
CA ILE A 440 16.65 33.08 -7.19
C ILE A 440 15.29 32.40 -7.01
N LEU A 441 14.27 32.83 -7.76
CA LEU A 441 12.94 32.22 -7.71
C LEU A 441 13.01 30.73 -8.04
N LYS A 442 13.79 30.37 -9.07
CA LYS A 442 14.05 28.98 -9.45
C LYS A 442 14.84 28.20 -8.41
N TYR A 443 15.81 28.83 -7.74
CA TYR A 443 16.63 28.20 -6.70
C TYR A 443 15.81 27.90 -5.43
N PHE A 444 14.94 28.82 -5.01
CA PHE A 444 14.10 28.66 -3.83
C PHE A 444 12.73 28.03 -4.11
N ASN A 445 12.42 27.78 -5.38
CA ASN A 445 11.16 27.21 -5.85
C ASN A 445 9.93 27.94 -5.28
N VAL A 446 9.96 29.27 -5.41
CA VAL A 446 8.88 30.20 -5.05
C VAL A 446 8.50 31.01 -6.29
N ASP A 447 7.21 31.30 -6.45
CA ASP A 447 6.69 31.97 -7.65
C ASP A 447 6.96 33.48 -7.62
N ASN A 448 7.10 34.07 -6.41
CA ASN A 448 7.43 35.48 -6.21
C ASN A 448 8.42 35.65 -5.02
N LEU A 449 9.29 36.65 -5.12
CA LEU A 449 10.25 37.05 -4.08
C LEU A 449 9.56 37.56 -2.81
N SER A 450 8.30 38.01 -2.91
CA SER A 450 7.47 38.40 -1.76
C SER A 450 7.06 37.23 -0.86
N ASP A 451 7.12 35.99 -1.37
CA ASP A 451 6.66 34.80 -0.64
C ASP A 451 7.73 34.25 0.33
N LEU A 452 8.96 34.79 0.25
CA LEU A 452 10.04 34.58 1.23
C LEU A 452 9.72 35.42 2.50
N LYS A 453 9.13 34.77 3.51
CA LYS A 453 8.45 35.38 4.68
C LYS A 453 9.16 36.53 5.44
N LEU A 454 8.28 37.42 5.91
CA LEU A 454 8.37 38.71 6.64
C LEU A 454 9.29 38.86 7.88
N GLU A 455 9.64 37.82 8.62
CA GLU A 455 10.31 37.99 9.94
C GLU A 455 11.73 38.55 9.85
N ALA A 456 12.43 38.30 8.74
CA ALA A 456 13.72 38.94 8.48
C ALA A 456 13.57 40.42 8.13
N TYR A 457 12.44 40.82 7.54
CA TYR A 457 12.23 42.15 6.99
C TYR A 457 11.97 43.21 8.09
N GLU A 458 11.18 42.89 9.12
CA GLU A 458 10.94 43.81 10.25
C GLU A 458 12.20 44.05 11.10
N TYR A 459 12.99 43.00 11.32
CA TYR A 459 14.23 43.11 12.09
C TYR A 459 15.28 43.97 11.36
N ILE A 460 15.34 43.87 10.04
CA ILE A 460 16.25 44.65 9.18
C ILE A 460 15.77 46.10 9.03
N TYR A 461 14.46 46.34 8.90
CA TYR A 461 13.89 47.70 8.85
C TYR A 461 14.15 48.50 10.13
N GLN A 462 14.05 47.85 11.30
CA GLN A 462 14.39 48.48 12.58
C GLN A 462 15.89 48.72 12.75
N ALA A 463 16.74 47.82 12.26
CA ALA A 463 18.21 47.97 12.30
C ALA A 463 18.70 49.08 11.36
N LEU A 464 18.14 49.20 10.15
CA LEU A 464 18.49 50.25 9.19
C LEU A 464 18.01 51.63 9.65
N ASN A 465 16.80 51.74 10.19
CA ASN A 465 16.31 53.02 10.74
C ASN A 465 17.14 53.50 11.95
N LYS A 466 17.75 52.58 12.70
CA LYS A 466 18.66 52.92 13.81
C LYS A 466 20.00 53.46 13.32
N GLU A 467 20.51 52.95 12.20
CA GLU A 467 21.81 53.34 11.65
C GLU A 467 21.71 54.59 10.75
N ILE A 468 20.57 54.79 10.08
CA ILE A 468 20.25 56.04 9.35
C ILE A 468 20.03 57.21 10.31
N ARG A 469 19.56 56.97 11.54
CA ARG A 469 19.46 58.02 12.57
C ARG A 469 20.79 58.30 13.29
N ARG A 470 21.81 57.48 13.05
CA ARG A 470 23.17 57.60 13.62
C ARG A 470 24.16 58.29 12.69
N LYS A 471 23.88 58.29 11.39
CA LYS A 471 24.58 59.06 10.37
C LYS A 471 23.80 60.33 10.10
#